data_AF-A0A2T2RW78-F1
#
_entry.id   AF-A0A2T2RW78-F1
#
_cell.length_a   1.000
_cell.length_b   1.000
_cell.length_c   1.000
_cell.angle_alpha   90.00
_cell.angle_beta   90.00
_cell.angle_gamma   90.00
#
_symmetry.space_group_name_H-M   'P 1'
#
loop_
_entity.id
_entity.type
_entity.pdbx_description
1 polymer ?
#
loop_
_entity_poly.entity_id
_entity_poly.type
_entity_poly.pdbx_seq_one_letter_code
_entity_poly.pdbx_strand_id
1 'polypeptide(L)'
;MKYLFVAGCPRSGTTALVKILNSHDQIILGMERFKYVKNKITPNHFTKTNFLALDKQETNIFGKNWDNFYEEIDRKFQNNKVEIIGDKYPQYYTQLEYLKTTFDPCQFLFLFRDSYEVASSFNVRAENKKDHWPAENDFRAAVHHWNRSLKKLHEYTKKFSDKDFYIVRYEWLYAGNITYFETILNFLGISMTEEMYQKFETMTSNWETMKCKELHLTDEMREYISTNKDSALEKWCTDLSANQFIENMSNNTSSLLKENGRHDINVLHLAAHKNLQQLTQLDSVLKEKNREISNLQQQLIQSNERIQQLNQTLENRDKEILDVQQQLFQSYQNLIAWIEQLDSLITSIVSSNRWKLGNTVYRIYKKILFRKIDTTPQEHQSKIMDKFQNWKSNNLN
;
A
#
# COMPACT_ATOMS: atom_id res chain seq x y z
N MET A 1 25.12 11.67 -33.23
CA MET A 1 23.72 11.46 -32.86
C MET A 1 23.57 10.03 -32.34
N LYS A 2 22.84 9.82 -31.24
CA LYS A 2 22.62 8.52 -30.60
C LYS A 2 21.14 8.24 -30.41
N TYR A 3 20.80 6.97 -30.34
CA TYR A 3 19.42 6.51 -30.13
C TYR A 3 19.12 6.34 -28.65
N LEU A 4 17.96 6.83 -28.20
CA LEU A 4 17.50 6.67 -26.83
C LEU A 4 16.09 6.06 -26.77
N PHE A 5 15.96 4.90 -26.15
CA PHE A 5 14.65 4.28 -25.92
C PHE A 5 14.27 4.34 -24.45
N VAL A 6 13.10 4.89 -24.17
CA VAL A 6 12.55 4.93 -22.81
C VAL A 6 11.54 3.80 -22.65
N ALA A 7 11.85 2.86 -21.75
CA ALA A 7 11.12 1.60 -21.57
C ALA A 7 10.85 1.33 -20.08
N GLY A 8 10.09 0.28 -19.80
CA GLY A 8 9.80 -0.18 -18.43
C GLY A 8 8.39 -0.71 -18.30
N CYS A 9 8.01 -1.14 -17.09
CA CYS A 9 6.62 -1.52 -16.86
C CYS A 9 5.68 -0.33 -17.19
N PRO A 10 4.54 -0.55 -17.87
CA PRO A 10 3.53 0.49 -17.98
C PRO A 10 3.18 1.07 -16.60
N ARG A 11 2.77 2.34 -16.56
CA ARG A 11 2.41 3.04 -15.31
C ARG A 11 3.58 3.34 -14.36
N SER A 12 4.83 3.23 -14.82
CA SER A 12 6.03 3.67 -14.08
C SER A 12 6.47 5.13 -14.30
N GLY A 13 5.60 6.03 -14.80
CA GLY A 13 5.92 7.47 -14.91
C GLY A 13 6.72 7.92 -16.14
N THR A 14 6.82 7.09 -17.19
CA THR A 14 7.66 7.37 -18.39
C THR A 14 7.34 8.68 -19.11
N THR A 15 6.11 9.18 -19.01
CA THR A 15 5.63 10.34 -19.79
C THR A 15 6.17 11.67 -19.30
N ALA A 16 6.25 11.90 -17.99
CA ALA A 16 6.69 13.20 -17.48
C ALA A 16 8.20 13.39 -17.64
N LEU A 17 8.99 12.33 -17.40
CA LEU A 17 10.42 12.31 -17.69
C LEU A 17 10.71 12.71 -19.15
N VAL A 18 9.99 12.10 -20.11
CA VAL A 18 10.17 12.42 -21.54
C VAL A 18 9.82 13.87 -21.86
N LYS A 19 8.82 14.46 -21.19
CA LYS A 19 8.48 15.88 -21.38
C LYS A 19 9.61 16.81 -20.91
N ILE A 20 10.29 16.48 -19.82
CA ILE A 20 11.45 17.24 -19.34
C ILE A 20 12.64 17.02 -20.27
N LEU A 21 12.94 15.79 -20.67
CA LEU A 21 14.04 15.52 -21.61
C LEU A 21 13.82 16.24 -22.95
N ASN A 22 12.58 16.26 -23.44
CA ASN A 22 12.18 17.03 -24.62
C ASN A 22 12.15 18.54 -24.39
N SER A 23 12.53 19.10 -23.24
CA SER A 23 12.80 20.54 -23.18
C SER A 23 14.24 20.89 -23.53
N HIS A 24 15.11 19.89 -23.74
CA HIS A 24 16.46 20.13 -24.22
C HIS A 24 16.49 20.20 -25.75
N ASP A 25 17.11 21.22 -26.32
CA ASP A 25 17.19 21.43 -27.79
C ASP A 25 17.92 20.34 -28.56
N GLN A 26 18.70 19.50 -27.87
CA GLN A 26 19.50 18.43 -28.45
C GLN A 26 18.80 17.07 -28.38
N ILE A 27 17.61 17.01 -27.76
CA ILE A 27 16.85 15.78 -27.55
C ILE A 27 15.53 15.83 -28.32
N ILE A 28 15.29 14.77 -29.09
CA ILE A 28 14.01 14.44 -29.71
C ILE A 28 13.58 13.06 -29.22
N LEU A 29 12.54 12.99 -28.41
CA LEU A 29 11.91 11.73 -27.99
C LEU A 29 10.46 11.71 -28.43
N GLY A 30 10.08 10.68 -29.15
CA GLY A 30 8.70 10.37 -29.45
C GLY A 30 7.93 10.00 -28.19
N MET A 31 6.62 10.23 -28.24
CA MET A 31 5.70 9.78 -27.20
C MET A 31 4.86 8.66 -27.79
N GLU A 32 5.32 7.40 -27.71
CA GLU A 32 4.65 6.24 -28.32
C GLU A 32 4.47 6.42 -29.84
N ARG A 33 5.44 7.06 -30.50
CA ARG A 33 5.34 7.45 -31.92
C ARG A 33 5.25 6.25 -32.86
N PHE A 34 5.83 5.11 -32.49
CA PHE A 34 5.85 3.91 -33.33
C PHE A 34 5.18 2.69 -32.65
N LYS A 35 4.26 2.94 -31.72
CA LYS A 35 3.57 1.93 -30.90
C LYS A 35 2.87 0.82 -31.70
N TYR A 36 2.30 1.15 -32.85
CA TYR A 36 1.50 0.23 -33.67
C TYR A 36 2.21 -0.22 -34.95
N VAL A 37 3.49 0.15 -35.14
CA VAL A 37 4.27 -0.35 -36.27
C VAL A 37 4.29 -1.88 -36.19
N LYS A 38 3.68 -2.54 -37.19
CA LYS A 38 3.54 -4.00 -37.24
C LYS A 38 4.87 -4.71 -37.42
N ASN A 39 5.76 -4.08 -38.18
CA ASN A 39 7.14 -4.52 -38.34
C ASN A 39 8.01 -3.94 -37.23
N LYS A 40 9.27 -4.36 -37.15
CA LYS A 40 10.20 -3.77 -36.20
C LYS A 40 10.64 -2.38 -36.68
N ILE A 41 10.78 -1.44 -35.74
CA ILE A 41 11.32 -0.11 -36.03
C ILE A 41 12.78 -0.19 -36.45
N THR A 42 13.21 0.80 -37.24
CA THR A 42 14.56 0.89 -37.83
C THR A 42 15.04 2.34 -37.80
N PRO A 43 16.35 2.61 -38.00
CA PRO A 43 16.89 3.97 -38.07
C PRO A 43 16.14 4.91 -39.03
N ASN A 44 15.59 4.38 -40.12
CA ASN A 44 14.82 5.17 -41.10
C ASN A 44 13.59 5.85 -40.48
N HIS A 45 12.97 5.25 -39.46
CA HIS A 45 11.82 5.84 -38.76
C HIS A 45 12.19 7.13 -38.01
N PHE A 46 13.45 7.28 -37.63
CA PHE A 46 13.96 8.43 -36.89
C PHE A 46 14.58 9.52 -37.79
N THR A 47 14.31 9.47 -39.10
CA THR A 47 14.59 10.60 -39.99
C THR A 47 13.50 11.66 -39.82
N LYS A 48 13.83 12.95 -40.06
CA LYS A 48 12.86 14.05 -39.97
C LYS A 48 11.56 13.73 -40.71
N THR A 49 11.67 13.28 -41.97
CA THR A 49 10.53 12.98 -42.84
C THR A 49 9.62 11.92 -42.23
N ASN A 50 10.17 10.78 -41.80
CA ASN A 50 9.33 9.67 -41.30
C ASN A 50 8.84 9.92 -39.87
N PHE A 51 9.65 10.57 -39.05
CA PHE A 51 9.27 10.87 -37.67
C PHE A 51 8.07 11.82 -37.61
N LEU A 52 8.04 12.83 -38.48
CA LEU A 52 6.95 13.81 -38.56
C LEU A 52 5.74 13.33 -39.40
N ALA A 53 5.90 12.29 -40.21
CA ALA A 53 4.81 11.72 -41.02
C ALA A 53 3.86 10.85 -40.17
N LEU A 54 3.02 11.48 -39.35
CA LEU A 54 2.10 10.79 -38.44
C LEU A 54 1.07 9.94 -39.19
N ASP A 55 1.05 8.63 -38.93
CA ASP A 55 0.05 7.67 -39.42
C ASP A 55 -0.68 6.99 -38.24
N LYS A 56 -2.01 6.94 -38.32
CA LYS A 56 -2.88 6.26 -37.33
C LYS A 56 -2.62 4.75 -37.24
N GLN A 57 -2.02 4.17 -38.28
CA GLN A 57 -1.57 2.77 -38.29
C GLN A 57 -0.30 2.56 -37.47
N GLU A 58 0.45 3.61 -37.15
CA GLU A 58 1.71 3.54 -36.40
C GLU A 58 1.59 4.06 -34.97
N THR A 59 0.62 4.93 -34.68
CA THR A 59 0.42 5.50 -33.34
C THR A 59 -1.00 5.97 -33.07
N ASN A 60 -1.36 6.08 -31.79
CA ASN A 60 -2.58 6.75 -31.32
C ASN A 60 -2.36 8.22 -30.93
N ILE A 61 -1.22 8.79 -31.28
CA ILE A 61 -0.73 10.09 -30.80
C ILE A 61 -0.89 11.09 -31.96
N PHE A 62 -2.14 11.44 -32.24
CA PHE A 62 -2.52 12.32 -33.36
C PHE A 62 -3.63 13.30 -32.96
N GLY A 63 -3.76 14.39 -33.72
CA GLY A 63 -4.77 15.43 -33.55
C GLY A 63 -4.35 16.58 -32.63
N LYS A 64 -5.25 17.56 -32.45
CA LYS A 64 -4.98 18.88 -31.84
C LYS A 64 -4.22 18.88 -30.51
N ASN A 65 -4.34 17.82 -29.72
CA ASN A 65 -3.63 17.70 -28.44
C ASN A 65 -2.11 17.46 -28.59
N TRP A 66 -1.65 17.12 -29.80
CA TRP A 66 -0.26 16.78 -30.11
C TRP A 66 0.39 17.74 -31.11
N ASP A 67 -0.36 18.67 -31.71
CA ASP A 67 0.14 19.61 -32.72
C ASP A 67 1.33 20.42 -32.17
N ASN A 68 1.15 21.08 -31.02
CA ASN A 68 2.22 21.84 -30.36
C ASN A 68 3.47 21.00 -30.07
N PHE A 69 3.28 19.72 -29.70
CA PHE A 69 4.39 18.82 -29.41
C PHE A 69 5.19 18.53 -30.68
N TYR A 70 4.54 18.19 -31.79
CA TYR A 70 5.24 17.89 -33.03
C TYR A 70 5.77 19.13 -33.77
N GLU A 71 5.16 20.31 -33.58
CA GLU A 71 5.71 21.58 -34.03
C GLU A 71 7.04 21.91 -33.33
N GLU A 72 7.13 21.65 -32.02
CA GLU A 72 8.39 21.78 -31.28
C GLU A 72 9.46 20.80 -31.79
N ILE A 73 9.06 19.56 -32.05
CA ILE A 73 9.96 18.54 -32.61
C ILE A 73 10.44 18.94 -34.02
N ASP A 74 9.59 19.47 -34.90
CA ASP A 74 9.99 19.97 -36.22
C ASP A 74 10.98 21.13 -36.09
N ARG A 75 10.75 22.09 -35.19
CA ARG A 75 11.71 23.17 -34.90
C ARG A 75 13.07 22.61 -34.49
N LYS A 76 13.12 21.59 -33.65
CA LYS A 76 14.39 20.96 -33.23
C LYS A 76 15.10 20.27 -34.39
N PHE A 77 14.38 19.56 -35.26
CA PHE A 77 14.96 19.00 -36.47
C PHE A 77 15.56 20.07 -37.39
N GLN A 78 14.96 21.27 -37.46
CA GLN A 78 15.48 22.38 -38.27
C GLN A 78 16.74 23.03 -37.67
N ASN A 79 16.89 23.00 -36.35
CA ASN A 79 18.02 23.62 -35.64
C ASN A 79 19.35 22.87 -35.81
N ASN A 80 19.37 21.66 -36.38
CA ASN A 80 20.56 20.83 -36.64
C ASN A 80 21.49 20.60 -35.41
N LYS A 81 20.96 20.72 -34.19
CA LYS A 81 21.67 20.51 -32.92
C LYS A 81 21.33 19.19 -32.23
N VAL A 82 20.50 18.34 -32.86
CA VAL A 82 19.99 17.11 -32.25
C VAL A 82 21.12 16.10 -32.07
N GLU A 83 21.42 15.77 -30.82
CA GLU A 83 22.40 14.76 -30.45
C GLU A 83 21.76 13.44 -30.04
N ILE A 84 20.53 13.49 -29.51
CA ILE A 84 19.78 12.32 -29.04
C ILE A 84 18.43 12.29 -29.73
N ILE A 85 18.13 11.15 -30.36
CA ILE A 85 16.82 10.91 -30.97
C ILE A 85 16.26 9.56 -30.52
N GLY A 86 14.95 9.44 -30.39
CA GLY A 86 14.39 8.19 -29.91
C GLY A 86 12.88 8.23 -29.69
N ASP A 87 12.40 7.26 -28.93
CA ASP A 87 10.97 7.12 -28.63
C ASP A 87 10.77 6.52 -27.25
N LYS A 88 9.69 6.95 -26.60
CA LYS A 88 9.19 6.30 -25.40
C LYS A 88 8.05 5.37 -25.77
N TYR A 89 8.20 4.11 -25.39
CA TYR A 89 7.09 3.17 -25.35
C TYR A 89 7.40 2.15 -24.25
N PRO A 90 6.56 2.01 -23.20
CA PRO A 90 6.89 1.14 -22.07
C PRO A 90 7.30 -0.27 -22.51
N GLN A 91 6.58 -0.87 -23.47
CA GLN A 91 6.84 -2.23 -23.93
C GLN A 91 8.09 -2.42 -24.79
N TYR A 92 8.90 -1.38 -25.04
CA TYR A 92 10.24 -1.56 -25.61
C TYR A 92 11.12 -2.48 -24.75
N TYR A 93 10.79 -2.72 -23.47
CA TYR A 93 11.46 -3.75 -22.67
C TYR A 93 11.38 -5.15 -23.30
N THR A 94 10.38 -5.43 -24.15
CA THR A 94 10.26 -6.72 -24.83
C THR A 94 11.22 -6.87 -26.01
N GLN A 95 11.85 -5.77 -26.46
CA GLN A 95 12.64 -5.70 -27.68
C GLN A 95 14.06 -5.13 -27.44
N LEU A 96 14.53 -5.04 -26.19
CA LEU A 96 15.82 -4.42 -25.84
C LEU A 96 16.99 -4.92 -26.69
N GLU A 97 17.12 -6.25 -26.85
CA GLU A 97 18.17 -6.87 -27.66
C GLU A 97 18.07 -6.48 -29.14
N TYR A 98 16.86 -6.47 -29.70
CA TYR A 98 16.67 -6.06 -31.09
C TYR A 98 17.02 -4.57 -31.27
N LEU A 99 16.57 -3.71 -30.36
CA LEU A 99 16.85 -2.29 -30.42
C LEU A 99 18.35 -2.03 -30.31
N LYS A 100 19.05 -2.68 -29.37
CA LYS A 100 20.49 -2.52 -29.22
C LYS A 100 21.29 -3.01 -30.43
N THR A 101 20.84 -4.08 -31.10
CA THR A 101 21.52 -4.63 -32.28
C THR A 101 21.24 -3.84 -33.56
N THR A 102 20.09 -3.15 -33.63
CA THR A 102 19.65 -2.42 -34.83
C THR A 102 20.05 -0.95 -34.80
N PHE A 103 20.18 -0.37 -33.61
CA PHE A 103 20.50 1.04 -33.40
C PHE A 103 21.85 1.14 -32.71
N ASP A 104 22.79 1.90 -33.29
CA ASP A 104 24.12 2.10 -32.70
C ASP A 104 24.65 3.50 -33.03
N PRO A 105 25.08 4.32 -32.04
CA PRO A 105 24.98 4.09 -30.60
C PRO A 105 23.53 4.07 -30.08
N CYS A 106 23.21 3.14 -29.17
CA CYS A 106 21.88 3.03 -28.55
C CYS A 106 21.98 2.92 -27.03
N GLN A 107 21.18 3.76 -26.35
CA GLN A 107 21.01 3.80 -24.90
C GLN A 107 19.55 3.55 -24.50
N PHE A 108 19.34 3.11 -23.26
CA PHE A 108 18.03 2.91 -22.67
C PHE A 108 17.88 3.66 -21.35
N LEU A 109 16.73 4.33 -21.15
CA LEU A 109 16.26 4.67 -19.81
C LEU A 109 15.18 3.67 -19.43
N PHE A 110 15.45 2.86 -18.41
CA PHE A 110 14.53 1.83 -17.95
C PHE A 110 13.85 2.26 -16.64
N LEU A 111 12.55 2.55 -16.70
CA LEU A 111 11.83 3.01 -15.52
C LEU A 111 11.44 1.85 -14.61
N PHE A 112 11.79 2.00 -13.34
CA PHE A 112 11.50 1.08 -12.25
C PHE A 112 10.66 1.79 -11.18
N ARG A 113 9.56 1.17 -10.78
CA ARG A 113 8.58 1.69 -9.80
C ARG A 113 8.12 0.55 -8.90
N ASP A 114 7.76 0.88 -7.67
CA ASP A 114 7.14 -0.03 -6.71
C ASP A 114 5.97 -0.83 -7.34
N SER A 115 5.97 -2.15 -7.10
CA SER A 115 5.01 -3.08 -7.69
C SER A 115 3.59 -2.87 -7.19
N TYR A 116 3.39 -2.46 -5.93
CA TYR A 116 2.06 -2.16 -5.38
C TYR A 116 1.50 -0.87 -5.97
N GLU A 117 2.32 0.17 -6.14
CA GLU A 117 1.87 1.40 -6.80
C GLU A 117 1.48 1.17 -8.27
N VAL A 118 2.26 0.36 -8.99
CA VAL A 118 1.94 -0.05 -10.37
C VAL A 118 0.62 -0.84 -10.39
N ALA A 119 0.47 -1.83 -9.51
CA ALA A 119 -0.74 -2.64 -9.40
C ALA A 119 -1.99 -1.82 -9.07
N SER A 120 -1.90 -0.92 -8.10
CA SER A 120 -2.95 0.06 -7.76
C SER A 120 -3.32 0.91 -8.98
N SER A 121 -2.33 1.43 -9.72
CA SER A 121 -2.61 2.23 -10.92
C SER A 121 -3.26 1.43 -12.05
N PHE A 122 -2.97 0.13 -12.20
CA PHE A 122 -3.65 -0.73 -13.17
C PHE A 122 -5.10 -0.94 -12.74
N ASN A 123 -5.30 -1.34 -11.48
CA ASN A 123 -6.62 -1.68 -10.95
C ASN A 123 -7.61 -0.52 -11.04
N VAL A 124 -7.22 0.68 -10.59
CA VAL A 124 -8.06 1.89 -10.66
C VAL A 124 -8.50 2.20 -12.09
N ARG A 125 -7.64 1.97 -13.08
CA ARG A 125 -7.98 2.23 -14.49
C ARG A 125 -8.85 1.14 -15.08
N ALA A 126 -8.62 -0.12 -14.71
CA ALA A 126 -9.43 -1.26 -15.14
C ALA A 126 -10.88 -1.16 -14.60
N GLU A 127 -11.06 -0.64 -13.40
CA GLU A 127 -12.38 -0.40 -12.80
C GLU A 127 -13.12 0.80 -13.42
N ASN A 128 -12.40 1.74 -14.04
CA ASN A 128 -12.98 2.92 -14.64
C ASN A 128 -13.55 2.64 -16.04
N LYS A 129 -14.85 2.38 -16.11
CA LYS A 129 -15.59 2.12 -17.37
C LYS A 129 -15.51 3.22 -18.43
N LYS A 130 -15.08 4.45 -18.08
CA LYS A 130 -14.90 5.56 -19.01
C LYS A 130 -13.46 5.66 -19.54
N ASP A 131 -12.52 4.92 -18.95
CA ASP A 131 -11.16 4.83 -19.43
C ASP A 131 -11.10 3.86 -20.62
N HIS A 132 -10.18 4.11 -21.56
CA HIS A 132 -9.91 3.19 -22.67
C HIS A 132 -8.98 2.04 -22.22
N TRP A 133 -8.64 2.00 -20.93
CA TRP A 133 -7.84 0.96 -20.32
C TRP A 133 -8.64 -0.35 -20.25
N PRO A 134 -8.15 -1.45 -20.82
CA PRO A 134 -8.88 -2.73 -20.80
C PRO A 134 -9.14 -3.23 -19.37
N ALA A 135 -10.33 -3.77 -19.12
CA ALA A 135 -10.75 -4.25 -17.80
C ALA A 135 -9.90 -5.44 -17.33
N GLU A 136 -9.35 -6.22 -18.26
CA GLU A 136 -8.43 -7.32 -18.00
C GLU A 136 -7.03 -6.86 -17.56
N ASN A 137 -6.68 -5.57 -17.76
CA ASN A 137 -5.42 -5.00 -17.29
C ASN A 137 -5.53 -4.56 -15.81
N ASP A 138 -5.92 -5.49 -14.95
CA ASP A 138 -6.07 -5.32 -13.50
C ASP A 138 -4.72 -5.41 -12.76
N PHE A 139 -4.77 -5.48 -11.42
CA PHE A 139 -3.57 -5.65 -10.58
C PHE A 139 -2.77 -6.92 -10.90
N ARG A 140 -3.40 -8.01 -11.38
CA ARG A 140 -2.71 -9.26 -11.74
C ARG A 140 -1.91 -9.08 -13.02
N ALA A 141 -2.52 -8.44 -14.02
CA ALA A 141 -1.81 -8.05 -15.24
C ALA A 141 -0.63 -7.12 -14.94
N ALA A 142 -0.78 -6.22 -13.95
CA ALA A 142 0.28 -5.34 -13.49
C ALA A 142 1.50 -6.11 -12.97
N VAL A 143 1.29 -7.08 -12.07
CA VAL A 143 2.36 -7.94 -11.53
C VAL A 143 3.04 -8.73 -12.65
N HIS A 144 2.25 -9.28 -13.58
CA HIS A 144 2.79 -9.99 -14.74
C HIS A 144 3.67 -9.09 -15.62
N HIS A 145 3.21 -7.89 -15.97
CA HIS A 145 4.01 -6.94 -16.76
C HIS A 145 5.24 -6.46 -16.02
N TRP A 146 5.14 -6.22 -14.71
CA TRP A 146 6.25 -5.78 -13.87
C TRP A 146 7.34 -6.86 -13.81
N ASN A 147 6.98 -8.11 -13.46
CA ASN A 147 7.92 -9.25 -13.43
C ASN A 147 8.56 -9.46 -14.80
N ARG A 148 7.75 -9.45 -15.88
CA ARG A 148 8.25 -9.65 -17.24
C ARG A 148 9.22 -8.54 -17.66
N SER A 149 8.97 -7.29 -17.26
CA SER A 149 9.85 -6.17 -17.58
C SER A 149 11.21 -6.32 -16.91
N LEU A 150 11.26 -6.66 -15.61
CA LEU A 150 12.50 -6.89 -14.89
C LEU A 150 13.26 -8.10 -15.45
N LYS A 151 12.55 -9.18 -15.75
CA LYS A 151 13.16 -10.38 -16.34
C LYS A 151 13.82 -10.04 -17.68
N LYS A 152 13.17 -9.25 -18.53
CA LYS A 152 13.74 -8.83 -19.82
C LYS A 152 14.95 -7.92 -19.69
N LEU A 153 14.94 -7.00 -18.72
CA LEU A 153 16.13 -6.21 -18.41
C LEU A 153 17.26 -7.11 -17.90
N HIS A 154 16.98 -8.03 -16.98
CA HIS A 154 17.96 -8.96 -16.43
C HIS A 154 18.54 -9.93 -17.48
N GLU A 155 17.75 -10.33 -18.48
CA GLU A 155 18.24 -11.08 -19.63
C GLU A 155 19.15 -10.22 -20.53
N TYR A 156 18.82 -8.93 -20.69
CA TYR A 156 19.61 -7.98 -21.46
C TYR A 156 21.00 -7.74 -20.83
N THR A 157 21.09 -7.55 -19.52
CA THR A 157 22.37 -7.31 -18.81
C THR A 157 23.34 -8.47 -18.88
N LYS A 158 22.86 -9.69 -19.14
CA LYS A 158 23.73 -10.86 -19.36
C LYS A 158 24.44 -10.83 -20.71
N LYS A 159 23.96 -10.02 -21.66
CA LYS A 159 24.43 -10.00 -23.05
C LYS A 159 25.12 -8.68 -23.42
N PHE A 160 24.68 -7.58 -22.84
CA PHE A 160 25.10 -6.23 -23.24
C PHE A 160 25.71 -5.48 -22.05
N SER A 161 26.43 -4.41 -22.34
CA SER A 161 27.13 -3.63 -21.32
C SER A 161 26.14 -2.86 -20.44
N ASP A 162 26.44 -2.79 -19.14
CA ASP A 162 25.72 -1.94 -18.20
C ASP A 162 25.85 -0.42 -18.49
N LYS A 163 26.73 -0.03 -19.42
CA LYS A 163 26.87 1.35 -19.90
C LYS A 163 25.80 1.76 -20.92
N ASP A 164 25.04 0.80 -21.45
CA ASP A 164 24.03 1.05 -22.47
C ASP A 164 22.63 1.34 -21.88
N PHE A 165 22.43 1.20 -20.57
CA PHE A 165 21.16 1.52 -19.94
C PHE A 165 21.33 2.15 -18.57
N TYR A 166 20.32 2.90 -18.15
CA TYR A 166 20.23 3.46 -16.81
C TYR A 166 18.86 3.17 -16.21
N ILE A 167 18.83 2.61 -15.00
CA ILE A 167 17.59 2.33 -14.27
C ILE A 167 17.12 3.60 -13.57
N VAL A 168 16.00 4.15 -14.05
CA VAL A 168 15.39 5.34 -13.48
C VAL A 168 14.34 4.92 -12.45
N ARG A 169 14.66 5.13 -11.17
CA ARG A 169 13.75 4.91 -10.06
C ARG A 169 12.71 6.01 -9.99
N TYR A 170 11.46 5.62 -10.16
CA TYR A 170 10.31 6.52 -10.12
C TYR A 170 10.28 7.32 -8.81
N GLU A 171 10.40 6.67 -7.66
CA GLU A 171 10.27 7.35 -6.37
C GLU A 171 11.41 8.35 -6.13
N TRP A 172 12.60 8.09 -6.66
CA TRP A 172 13.74 8.99 -6.52
C TRP A 172 13.66 10.17 -7.48
N LEU A 173 13.26 9.94 -8.73
CA LEU A 173 13.07 11.00 -9.70
C LEU A 173 11.95 11.96 -9.26
N TYR A 174 10.82 11.40 -8.85
CA TYR A 174 9.64 12.21 -8.54
C TYR A 174 9.70 12.85 -7.15
N ALA A 175 10.55 12.37 -6.25
CA ALA A 175 10.82 13.03 -4.97
C ALA A 175 11.57 14.37 -5.09
N GLY A 176 11.83 14.88 -6.30
CA GLY A 176 12.49 16.17 -6.49
C GLY A 176 13.99 16.15 -6.23
N ASN A 177 14.63 14.97 -6.23
CA ASN A 177 16.08 14.87 -6.06
C ASN A 177 16.79 15.34 -7.34
N ILE A 178 17.19 16.61 -7.36
CA ILE A 178 17.86 17.22 -8.52
C ILE A 178 19.18 16.52 -8.85
N THR A 179 19.97 16.13 -7.84
CA THR A 179 21.23 15.40 -8.04
C THR A 179 20.99 14.06 -8.71
N TYR A 180 19.91 13.35 -8.34
CA TYR A 180 19.53 12.12 -9.03
C TYR A 180 19.18 12.39 -10.50
N PHE A 181 18.43 13.46 -10.78
CA PHE A 181 18.12 13.83 -12.16
C PHE A 181 19.37 14.19 -12.98
N GLU A 182 20.33 14.90 -12.40
CA GLU A 182 21.63 15.19 -13.02
C GLU A 182 22.39 13.90 -13.39
N THR A 183 22.34 12.85 -12.56
CA THR A 183 22.99 11.57 -12.92
C THR A 183 22.36 10.91 -14.14
N ILE A 184 21.06 11.11 -14.38
CA ILE A 184 20.38 10.66 -15.61
C ILE A 184 20.90 11.46 -16.81
N LEU A 185 21.06 12.77 -16.66
CA LEU A 185 21.59 13.62 -17.73
C LEU A 185 23.06 13.31 -18.05
N ASN A 186 23.86 13.01 -17.02
CA ASN A 186 25.25 12.57 -17.18
C ASN A 186 25.35 11.25 -17.94
N PHE A 187 24.48 10.29 -17.64
CA PHE A 187 24.37 9.06 -18.43
C PHE A 187 24.01 9.35 -19.90
N LEU A 188 23.14 10.33 -20.12
CA LEU A 188 22.80 10.84 -21.45
C LEU A 188 23.87 11.79 -22.02
N GLY A 189 24.96 12.07 -21.34
CA GLY A 189 26.02 12.97 -21.81
C GLY A 189 25.54 14.37 -22.18
N ILE A 190 24.49 14.88 -21.53
CA ILE A 190 23.97 16.23 -21.72
C ILE A 190 24.01 17.02 -20.40
N SER A 191 24.13 18.33 -20.50
CA SER A 191 24.10 19.22 -19.33
C SER A 191 22.67 19.64 -19.00
N MET A 192 22.42 19.93 -17.72
CA MET A 192 21.16 20.53 -17.29
C MET A 192 20.98 21.92 -17.91
N THR A 193 19.78 22.21 -18.41
CA THR A 193 19.39 23.57 -18.81
C THR A 193 18.45 24.18 -17.77
N GLU A 194 18.36 25.51 -17.75
CA GLU A 194 17.43 26.24 -16.87
C GLU A 194 15.97 25.80 -17.10
N GLU A 195 15.56 25.61 -18.36
CA GLU A 195 14.21 25.14 -18.68
C GLU A 195 13.95 23.73 -18.13
N MET A 196 14.93 22.82 -18.23
CA MET A 196 14.82 21.47 -17.66
C MET A 196 14.67 21.52 -16.14
N TYR A 197 15.46 22.37 -15.48
CA TYR A 197 15.39 22.57 -14.03
C TYR A 197 13.99 23.04 -13.61
N GLN A 198 13.46 24.10 -14.24
CA GLN A 198 12.13 24.64 -13.94
C GLN A 198 11.00 23.61 -14.19
N LYS A 199 11.09 22.86 -15.29
CA LYS A 199 10.14 21.78 -15.59
C LYS A 199 10.24 20.63 -14.59
N PHE A 200 11.45 20.31 -14.11
CA PHE A 200 11.68 19.30 -13.08
C PHE A 200 11.10 19.73 -11.72
N GLU A 201 11.34 20.96 -11.27
CA GLU A 201 10.72 21.50 -10.05
C GLU A 201 9.18 21.47 -10.16
N THR A 202 8.64 21.92 -11.30
CA THR A 202 7.19 21.89 -11.53
C THR A 202 6.64 20.48 -11.49
N MET A 203 7.30 19.51 -12.15
CA MET A 203 6.87 18.11 -12.16
C MET A 203 6.85 17.49 -10.76
N THR A 204 7.79 17.85 -9.90
CA THR A 204 8.00 17.22 -8.58
C THR A 204 7.31 17.96 -7.44
N SER A 205 6.80 19.17 -7.67
CA SER A 205 6.10 20.02 -6.69
C SER A 205 5.00 19.33 -5.88
N ASN A 206 4.24 18.41 -6.49
CA ASN A 206 3.11 17.73 -5.86
C ASN A 206 3.45 16.33 -5.31
N TRP A 207 4.73 15.97 -5.25
CA TRP A 207 5.17 14.63 -4.85
C TRP A 207 4.64 14.19 -3.49
N GLU A 208 4.76 15.04 -2.46
CA GLU A 208 4.31 14.70 -1.10
C GLU A 208 2.81 14.40 -1.05
N THR A 209 2.02 15.11 -1.85
CA THR A 209 0.58 14.84 -1.98
C THR A 209 0.34 13.52 -2.72
N MET A 210 1.12 13.21 -3.76
CA MET A 210 0.96 11.99 -4.53
C MET A 210 1.38 10.74 -3.75
N LYS A 211 2.49 10.81 -3.00
CA LYS A 211 3.05 9.69 -2.22
C LYS A 211 2.15 9.30 -1.05
N CYS A 212 1.43 10.27 -0.45
CA CYS A 212 0.49 10.00 0.64
C CYS A 212 -0.87 9.45 0.18
N LYS A 213 -1.11 9.31 -1.13
CA LYS A 213 -2.39 8.75 -1.60
C LYS A 213 -2.49 7.28 -1.22
N GLU A 214 -3.61 6.94 -0.60
CA GLU A 214 -3.93 5.56 -0.29
C GLU A 214 -3.98 4.72 -1.57
N LEU A 215 -3.35 3.55 -1.52
CA LEU A 215 -3.39 2.61 -2.64
C LEU A 215 -4.74 1.88 -2.64
N HIS A 216 -5.43 1.92 -3.77
CA HIS A 216 -6.69 1.23 -4.01
C HIS A 216 -6.47 -0.28 -4.21
N LEU A 217 -6.04 -0.95 -3.14
CA LEU A 217 -5.74 -2.38 -3.09
C LEU A 217 -6.31 -2.98 -1.80
N THR A 218 -7.15 -4.01 -1.94
CA THR A 218 -7.63 -4.81 -0.81
C THR A 218 -6.52 -5.70 -0.24
N ASP A 219 -6.74 -6.28 0.94
CA ASP A 219 -5.78 -7.21 1.55
C ASP A 219 -5.50 -8.42 0.66
N GLU A 220 -6.53 -8.99 0.02
CA GLU A 220 -6.38 -10.09 -0.95
C GLU A 220 -5.52 -9.69 -2.15
N MET A 221 -5.70 -8.48 -2.67
CA MET A 221 -4.88 -7.96 -3.77
C MET A 221 -3.42 -7.79 -3.33
N ARG A 222 -3.19 -7.28 -2.11
CA ARG A 222 -1.84 -7.10 -1.55
C ARG A 222 -1.14 -8.43 -1.33
N GLU A 223 -1.85 -9.43 -0.81
CA GLU A 223 -1.34 -10.80 -0.64
C GLU A 223 -1.01 -11.45 -1.99
N TYR A 224 -1.85 -11.25 -2.99
CA TYR A 224 -1.56 -11.71 -4.34
C TYR A 224 -0.29 -11.06 -4.89
N ILE A 225 -0.15 -9.73 -4.76
CA ILE A 225 1.03 -8.99 -5.24
C ILE A 225 2.29 -9.49 -4.54
N SER A 226 2.27 -9.60 -3.20
CA SER A 226 3.42 -10.03 -2.41
C SER A 226 3.88 -11.45 -2.77
N THR A 227 2.93 -12.35 -3.01
CA THR A 227 3.19 -13.76 -3.34
C THR A 227 3.68 -13.96 -4.77
N ASN A 228 3.20 -13.13 -5.72
CA ASN A 228 3.46 -13.34 -7.14
C ASN A 228 4.54 -12.40 -7.72
N LYS A 229 4.95 -11.35 -7.00
CA LYS A 229 6.07 -10.51 -7.46
C LYS A 229 7.40 -11.27 -7.38
N ASP A 230 8.26 -11.07 -8.36
CA ASP A 230 9.61 -11.63 -8.35
C ASP A 230 10.51 -10.79 -7.45
N SER A 231 10.53 -11.15 -6.16
CA SER A 231 11.29 -10.43 -5.13
C SER A 231 12.81 -10.50 -5.36
N ALA A 232 13.30 -11.53 -6.04
CA ALA A 232 14.73 -11.65 -6.35
C ALA A 232 15.14 -10.65 -7.45
N LEU A 233 14.34 -10.54 -8.51
CA LEU A 233 14.54 -9.52 -9.54
C LEU A 233 14.31 -8.10 -9.02
N GLU A 234 13.36 -7.90 -8.10
CA GLU A 234 13.17 -6.62 -7.41
C GLU A 234 14.43 -6.16 -6.70
N LYS A 235 14.99 -7.07 -5.88
CA LYS A 235 16.20 -6.79 -5.11
C LYS A 235 17.36 -6.51 -6.05
N TRP A 236 17.56 -7.36 -7.06
CA TRP A 236 18.60 -7.16 -8.06
C TRP A 236 18.48 -5.80 -8.76
N CYS A 237 17.29 -5.42 -9.21
CA CYS A 237 17.06 -4.15 -9.90
C CYS A 237 17.30 -2.96 -8.96
N THR A 238 16.90 -3.09 -7.69
CA THR A 238 17.12 -2.08 -6.64
C THR A 238 18.61 -1.88 -6.39
N ASP A 239 19.35 -2.96 -6.13
CA ASP A 239 20.79 -2.93 -5.87
C ASP A 239 21.55 -2.33 -7.06
N LEU A 240 21.24 -2.76 -8.29
CA LEU A 240 21.88 -2.27 -9.50
C LEU A 240 21.60 -0.78 -9.72
N SER A 241 20.36 -0.32 -9.53
CA SER A 241 20.02 1.10 -9.68
C SER A 241 20.75 1.99 -8.66
N ALA A 242 20.96 1.50 -7.44
CA ALA A 242 21.71 2.22 -6.41
C ALA A 242 23.20 2.33 -6.79
N ASN A 243 23.79 1.25 -7.31
CA ASN A 243 25.18 1.28 -7.79
C ASN A 243 25.36 2.22 -8.98
N GLN A 244 24.45 2.18 -9.97
CA GLN A 244 24.47 3.09 -11.11
C GLN A 244 24.39 4.57 -10.68
N PHE A 245 23.60 4.88 -9.66
CA PHE A 245 23.54 6.22 -9.09
C PHE A 245 24.88 6.66 -8.49
N ILE A 246 25.49 5.82 -7.64
CA ILE A 246 26.78 6.11 -6.98
C ILE A 246 27.90 6.32 -8.02
N GLU A 247 27.97 5.45 -9.03
CA GLU A 247 28.97 5.55 -10.10
C GLU A 247 28.85 6.84 -10.90
N ASN A 248 27.63 7.19 -11.32
CA ASN A 248 27.39 8.39 -12.13
C ASN A 248 27.51 9.69 -11.31
N MET A 249 27.27 9.64 -9.99
CA MET A 249 27.53 10.76 -9.09
C MET A 249 29.04 11.00 -8.94
N SER A 250 29.83 9.94 -8.77
CA SER A 250 31.30 10.01 -8.58
C SER A 250 32.03 10.53 -9.84
N ASN A 251 31.54 10.14 -11.03
CA ASN A 251 32.05 10.64 -12.31
C ASN A 251 31.84 12.15 -12.47
N ASN A 252 30.71 12.68 -11.98
CA ASN A 252 30.38 14.11 -12.03
C ASN A 252 31.34 14.94 -11.16
N THR A 253 31.64 14.48 -9.95
CA THR A 253 32.61 15.18 -9.07
C THR A 253 34.00 15.23 -9.72
N SER A 254 34.38 14.18 -10.46
CA SER A 254 35.69 14.10 -11.12
C SER A 254 35.80 14.95 -12.40
N SER A 255 34.70 15.19 -13.13
CA SER A 255 34.67 16.10 -14.28
C SER A 255 34.59 17.56 -13.85
N LEU A 256 33.80 17.87 -12.81
CA LEU A 256 33.71 19.21 -12.21
C LEU A 256 35.04 19.69 -11.60
N LEU A 257 35.89 18.77 -11.13
CA LEU A 257 37.24 19.10 -10.66
C LEU A 257 38.26 19.31 -11.80
N LYS A 258 37.93 18.92 -13.04
CA LYS A 258 38.84 18.98 -14.19
C LYS A 258 38.59 20.15 -15.14
N GLU A 259 37.40 20.75 -15.15
CA GLU A 259 37.08 21.90 -16.00
C GLU A 259 36.95 23.21 -15.21
N ASN A 260 38.00 24.04 -15.31
CA ASN A 260 38.07 25.50 -15.14
C ASN A 260 37.99 26.16 -13.75
N GLY A 261 39.03 26.97 -13.49
CA GLY A 261 39.14 27.87 -12.35
C GLY A 261 38.42 29.20 -12.52
N ARG A 262 38.11 29.79 -11.36
CA ARG A 262 37.64 31.17 -11.07
C ARG A 262 36.21 31.57 -11.41
N HIS A 263 35.46 30.90 -12.30
CA HIS A 263 34.00 31.16 -12.41
C HIS A 263 33.15 30.27 -11.48
N ASP A 264 33.65 29.07 -11.15
CA ASP A 264 32.95 28.10 -10.31
C ASP A 264 32.96 28.39 -8.81
N ILE A 265 33.82 29.28 -8.31
CA ILE A 265 33.80 29.59 -6.87
C ILE A 265 32.47 30.25 -6.48
N ASN A 266 31.92 31.13 -7.32
CA ASN A 266 30.64 31.78 -6.99
C ASN A 266 29.45 30.83 -7.16
N VAL A 267 29.48 29.93 -8.14
CA VAL A 267 28.42 28.92 -8.34
C VAL A 267 28.47 27.86 -7.25
N LEU A 268 29.66 27.35 -6.90
CA LEU A 268 29.88 26.45 -5.77
C LEU A 268 29.55 27.12 -4.44
N HIS A 269 29.84 28.41 -4.27
CA HIS A 269 29.49 29.16 -3.06
C HIS A 269 27.98 29.42 -2.98
N LEU A 270 27.30 29.67 -4.11
CA LEU A 270 25.83 29.74 -4.15
C LEU A 270 25.19 28.38 -3.85
N ALA A 271 25.72 27.30 -4.43
CA ALA A 271 25.26 25.94 -4.21
C ALA A 271 25.52 25.50 -2.77
N ALA A 272 26.69 25.79 -2.21
CA ALA A 272 27.02 25.54 -0.81
C ALA A 272 26.12 26.36 0.12
N HIS A 273 25.81 27.61 -0.22
CA HIS A 273 24.90 28.44 0.57
C HIS A 273 23.45 27.92 0.50
N LYS A 274 22.97 27.50 -0.67
CA LYS A 274 21.66 26.83 -0.83
C LYS A 274 21.60 25.51 -0.07
N ASN A 275 22.66 24.70 -0.14
CA ASN A 275 22.76 23.44 0.62
C ASN A 275 22.78 23.70 2.11
N LEU A 276 23.48 24.75 2.58
CA LEU A 276 23.46 25.15 3.99
C LEU A 276 22.07 25.62 4.42
N GLN A 277 21.36 26.38 3.59
CA GLN A 277 19.97 26.77 3.84
C GLN A 277 19.05 25.55 3.91
N GLN A 278 19.18 24.61 2.98
CA GLN A 278 18.42 23.36 2.99
C GLN A 278 18.75 22.52 4.23
N LEU A 279 20.02 22.39 4.62
CA LEU A 279 20.42 21.69 5.84
C LEU A 279 19.85 22.35 7.09
N THR A 280 19.81 23.69 7.13
CA THR A 280 19.22 24.45 8.24
C THR A 280 17.71 24.22 8.30
N GLN A 281 17.04 24.19 7.16
CA GLN A 281 15.61 23.89 7.07
C GLN A 281 15.34 22.43 7.48
N LEU A 282 16.17 21.49 7.05
CA LEU A 282 16.07 20.08 7.43
C LEU A 282 16.27 19.89 8.95
N ASP A 283 17.22 20.61 9.55
CA ASP A 283 17.45 20.60 11.00
C ASP A 283 16.23 21.16 11.77
N SER A 284 15.58 22.20 11.24
CA SER A 284 14.35 22.73 11.81
C SER A 284 13.20 21.71 11.77
N VAL A 285 13.04 21.00 10.64
CA VAL A 285 12.02 19.95 10.48
C VAL A 285 12.34 18.75 11.38
N LEU A 286 13.60 18.35 11.49
CA LEU A 286 14.03 17.28 12.40
C LEU A 286 13.73 17.64 13.86
N LYS A 287 13.97 18.89 14.27
CA LYS A 287 13.62 19.37 15.61
C LYS A 287 12.11 19.33 15.87
N GLU A 288 11.31 19.72 14.88
CA GLU A 288 9.85 19.65 14.97
C GLU A 288 9.36 18.19 15.07
N LYS A 289 9.86 17.30 14.21
CA LYS A 289 9.53 15.88 14.25
C LYS A 289 9.96 15.20 15.54
N ASN A 290 11.12 15.57 16.10
CA ASN A 290 11.55 15.07 17.40
C ASN A 290 10.62 15.54 18.54
N ARG A 291 10.09 16.77 18.48
CA ARG A 291 9.06 17.23 19.42
C ARG A 291 7.75 16.46 19.25
N GLU A 292 7.33 16.20 18.02
CA GLU A 292 6.14 15.41 17.73
C GLU A 292 6.26 13.98 18.26
N ILE A 293 7.41 13.33 18.03
CA ILE A 293 7.72 12.00 18.58
C ILE A 293 7.67 12.02 20.11
N SER A 294 8.28 13.03 20.75
CA SER A 294 8.25 13.17 22.21
C SER A 294 6.82 13.33 22.74
N ASN A 295 5.97 14.09 22.06
CA ASN A 295 4.57 14.26 22.43
C ASN A 295 3.79 12.95 22.27
N LEU A 296 3.97 12.23 21.17
CA LEU A 296 3.35 10.93 20.94
C LEU A 296 3.80 9.88 21.96
N GLN A 297 5.07 9.88 22.35
CA GLN A 297 5.59 9.02 23.41
C GLN A 297 4.94 9.32 24.76
N GLN A 298 4.74 10.60 25.10
CA GLN A 298 4.02 10.97 26.32
C GLN A 298 2.55 10.52 26.29
N GLN A 299 1.87 10.68 25.16
CA GLN A 299 0.49 10.20 25.00
C GLN A 299 0.40 8.68 25.14
N LEU A 300 1.37 7.95 24.58
CA LEU A 300 1.42 6.50 24.70
C LEU A 300 1.61 6.06 26.17
N ILE A 301 2.50 6.71 26.91
CA ILE A 301 2.70 6.46 28.35
C ILE A 301 1.40 6.69 29.12
N GLN A 302 0.73 7.83 28.91
CA GLN A 302 -0.56 8.13 29.56
C GLN A 302 -1.65 7.10 29.21
N SER A 303 -1.70 6.64 27.95
CA SER A 303 -2.65 5.63 27.53
C SER A 303 -2.40 4.27 28.21
N ASN A 304 -1.12 3.89 28.37
CA ASN A 304 -0.74 2.66 29.06
C ASN A 304 -1.06 2.71 30.56
N GLU A 305 -0.83 3.85 31.21
CA GLU A 305 -1.23 4.07 32.61
C GLU A 305 -2.75 3.94 32.78
N ARG A 306 -3.54 4.50 31.85
CA ARG A 306 -5.00 4.35 31.87
C ARG A 306 -5.45 2.91 31.68
N ILE A 307 -4.80 2.15 30.80
CA ILE A 307 -5.09 0.72 30.60
C ILE A 307 -4.80 -0.06 31.88
N GLN A 308 -3.68 0.21 32.56
CA GLN A 308 -3.35 -0.44 33.83
C GLN A 308 -4.40 -0.14 34.91
N GLN A 309 -4.86 1.11 35.02
CA GLN A 309 -5.93 1.49 35.96
C GLN A 309 -7.25 0.78 35.66
N LEU A 310 -7.61 0.68 34.37
CA LEU A 310 -8.82 -0.03 33.95
C LEU A 310 -8.72 -1.53 34.26
N ASN A 311 -7.58 -2.15 34.01
CA ASN A 311 -7.35 -3.56 34.34
C ASN A 311 -7.47 -3.81 35.86
N GLN A 312 -6.89 -2.94 36.68
CA GLN A 312 -7.03 -3.07 38.14
C GLN A 312 -8.50 -2.92 38.60
N THR A 313 -9.25 -2.04 37.93
CA THR A 313 -10.68 -1.87 38.21
C THR A 313 -11.48 -3.10 37.81
N LEU A 314 -11.18 -3.70 36.64
CA LEU A 314 -11.80 -4.94 36.20
C LEU A 314 -11.52 -6.10 37.17
N GLU A 315 -10.27 -6.28 37.60
CA GLU A 315 -9.92 -7.30 38.59
C GLU A 315 -10.68 -7.13 39.92
N ASN A 316 -10.88 -5.88 40.37
CA ASN A 316 -11.66 -5.61 41.58
C ASN A 316 -13.15 -5.94 41.38
N ARG A 317 -13.71 -5.61 40.21
CA ARG A 317 -15.10 -5.95 39.88
C ARG A 317 -15.31 -7.46 39.76
N ASP A 318 -14.35 -8.19 39.21
CA ASP A 318 -14.43 -9.65 39.13
C ASP A 318 -14.43 -10.28 40.53
N LYS A 319 -13.64 -9.75 41.47
CA LYS A 319 -13.66 -10.17 42.88
C LYS A 319 -15.00 -9.86 43.55
N GLU A 320 -15.57 -8.68 43.32
CA GLU A 320 -16.89 -8.33 43.84
C GLU A 320 -17.99 -9.26 43.30
N ILE A 321 -17.96 -9.56 41.99
CA ILE A 321 -18.91 -10.49 41.37
C ILE A 321 -18.78 -11.88 42.01
N LEU A 322 -17.55 -12.37 42.21
CA LEU A 322 -17.32 -13.67 42.83
C LEU A 322 -17.86 -13.72 44.27
N ASP A 323 -17.65 -12.66 45.06
CA ASP A 323 -18.18 -12.57 46.43
C ASP A 323 -19.72 -12.56 46.42
N VAL A 324 -20.34 -11.78 45.53
CA VAL A 324 -21.81 -11.77 45.37
C VAL A 324 -22.34 -13.14 44.95
N GLN A 325 -21.68 -13.83 44.02
CA GLN A 325 -22.05 -15.18 43.61
C GLN A 325 -21.96 -16.18 44.77
N GLN A 326 -20.91 -16.09 45.59
CA GLN A 326 -20.74 -16.93 46.78
C GLN A 326 -21.82 -16.66 47.84
N GLN A 327 -22.12 -15.40 48.12
CA GLN A 327 -23.19 -15.01 49.05
C GLN A 327 -24.57 -15.48 48.56
N LEU A 328 -24.83 -15.36 47.26
CA LEU A 328 -26.06 -15.82 46.65
C LEU A 328 -26.19 -17.35 46.76
N PHE A 329 -25.11 -18.08 46.48
CA PHE A 329 -25.07 -19.54 46.63
C PHE A 329 -25.35 -19.96 48.07
N GLN A 330 -24.70 -19.32 49.06
CA GLN A 330 -24.96 -19.61 50.47
C GLN A 330 -26.40 -19.32 50.87
N SER A 331 -26.98 -18.23 50.35
CA SER A 331 -28.39 -17.88 50.60
C SER A 331 -29.35 -18.94 50.04
N TYR A 332 -29.07 -19.48 48.84
CA TYR A 332 -29.82 -20.60 48.29
C TYR A 332 -29.72 -21.85 49.16
N GLN A 333 -28.53 -22.22 49.63
CA GLN A 333 -28.34 -23.37 50.51
C GLN A 333 -29.11 -23.21 51.83
N ASN A 334 -29.07 -22.01 52.43
CA ASN A 334 -29.82 -21.71 53.66
C ASN A 334 -31.34 -21.84 53.44
N LEU A 335 -31.86 -21.34 52.32
CA LEU A 335 -33.28 -21.46 51.97
C LEU A 335 -33.70 -22.92 51.79
N ILE A 336 -32.88 -23.72 51.11
CA ILE A 336 -33.13 -25.15 50.91
C ILE A 336 -33.19 -25.87 52.25
N ALA A 337 -32.19 -25.63 53.12
CA ALA A 337 -32.16 -26.23 54.45
C ALA A 337 -33.38 -25.84 55.29
N TRP A 338 -33.82 -24.58 55.21
CA TRP A 338 -35.02 -24.12 55.90
C TRP A 338 -36.30 -24.80 55.39
N ILE A 339 -36.45 -24.96 54.07
CA ILE A 339 -37.61 -25.68 53.47
C ILE A 339 -37.61 -27.15 53.91
N GLU A 340 -36.46 -27.81 53.91
CA GLU A 340 -36.32 -29.20 54.36
C GLU A 340 -36.64 -29.36 55.86
N GLN A 341 -36.25 -28.40 56.70
CA GLN A 341 -36.64 -28.37 58.12
C GLN A 341 -38.14 -28.18 58.30
N LEU A 342 -38.77 -27.27 57.54
CA LEU A 342 -40.21 -27.08 57.56
C LEU A 342 -40.96 -28.34 57.14
N ASP A 343 -40.50 -29.03 56.10
CA ASP A 343 -41.10 -30.29 55.65
C ASP A 343 -41.04 -31.36 56.76
N SER A 344 -39.89 -31.46 57.45
CA SER A 344 -39.75 -32.37 58.60
C SER A 344 -40.73 -32.04 59.73
N LEU A 345 -40.87 -30.75 60.08
CA LEU A 345 -41.83 -30.30 61.09
C LEU A 345 -43.29 -30.61 60.70
N ILE A 346 -43.68 -30.29 59.45
CA ILE A 346 -45.03 -30.57 58.94
C ILE A 346 -45.28 -32.08 58.97
N THR A 347 -44.32 -32.88 58.51
CA THR A 347 -44.41 -34.36 58.53
C THR A 347 -44.61 -34.87 59.95
N SER A 348 -43.90 -34.34 60.95
CA SER A 348 -44.05 -34.73 62.36
C SER A 348 -45.45 -34.44 62.92
N ILE A 349 -46.02 -33.27 62.58
CA ILE A 349 -47.37 -32.87 63.00
C ILE A 349 -48.40 -33.80 62.37
N VAL A 350 -48.30 -33.99 61.05
CA VAL A 350 -49.25 -34.74 60.25
C VAL A 350 -49.19 -36.26 60.55
N SER A 351 -48.05 -36.77 60.99
CA SER A 351 -47.87 -38.16 61.42
C SER A 351 -48.19 -38.41 62.91
N SER A 352 -48.44 -37.36 63.70
CA SER A 352 -48.76 -37.46 65.11
C SER A 352 -50.07 -38.22 65.36
N ASN A 353 -50.16 -38.91 66.52
CA ASN A 353 -51.37 -39.64 66.92
C ASN A 353 -52.59 -38.73 67.02
N ARG A 354 -52.40 -37.47 67.43
CA ARG A 354 -53.46 -36.46 67.52
C ARG A 354 -54.06 -36.15 66.15
N TRP A 355 -53.23 -35.97 65.13
CA TRP A 355 -53.69 -35.72 63.76
C TRP A 355 -54.33 -36.95 63.13
N LYS A 356 -53.75 -38.13 63.33
CA LYS A 356 -54.30 -39.42 62.86
C LYS A 356 -55.69 -39.70 63.44
N LEU A 357 -55.89 -39.42 64.72
CA LEU A 357 -57.18 -39.56 65.38
C LEU A 357 -58.23 -38.59 64.79
N GLY A 358 -57.86 -37.32 64.63
CA GLY A 358 -58.73 -36.32 63.99
C GLY A 358 -59.11 -36.68 62.55
N ASN A 359 -58.15 -37.14 61.75
CA ASN A 359 -58.37 -37.61 60.38
C ASN A 359 -59.30 -38.84 60.34
N THR A 360 -59.15 -39.76 61.30
CA THR A 360 -60.02 -40.96 61.40
C THR A 360 -61.46 -40.57 61.71
N VAL A 361 -61.67 -39.66 62.66
CA VAL A 361 -63.00 -39.12 63.00
C VAL A 361 -63.61 -38.37 61.82
N TYR A 362 -62.83 -37.53 61.14
CA TYR A 362 -63.26 -36.79 59.95
C TYR A 362 -63.69 -37.72 58.79
N ARG A 363 -62.93 -38.80 58.55
CA ARG A 363 -63.28 -39.81 57.54
C ARG A 363 -64.57 -40.54 57.87
N ILE A 364 -64.80 -40.87 59.15
CA ILE A 364 -66.07 -41.47 59.60
C ILE A 364 -67.22 -40.50 59.36
N TYR A 365 -67.07 -39.22 59.74
CA TYR A 365 -68.07 -38.17 59.52
C TYR A 365 -68.43 -37.99 58.02
N LYS A 366 -67.44 -37.88 57.13
CA LYS A 366 -67.67 -37.77 55.67
C LYS A 366 -68.34 -39.01 55.09
N LYS A 367 -68.00 -40.21 55.59
CA LYS A 367 -68.58 -41.49 55.16
C LYS A 367 -70.06 -41.60 55.57
N ILE A 368 -70.42 -41.12 56.76
CA ILE A 368 -71.82 -41.04 57.23
C ILE A 368 -72.63 -40.06 56.38
N LEU A 369 -72.02 -38.96 55.93
CA LEU A 369 -72.67 -37.94 55.08
C LEU A 369 -72.63 -38.23 53.56
N PHE A 370 -72.14 -39.40 53.13
CA PHE A 370 -71.96 -39.77 51.72
C PHE A 370 -71.19 -38.74 50.85
N ARG A 371 -70.27 -37.98 51.46
CA ARG A 371 -69.46 -36.96 50.75
C ARG A 371 -68.10 -37.54 50.37
N LYS A 372 -67.56 -37.13 49.22
CA LYS A 372 -66.19 -37.49 48.80
C LYS A 372 -65.17 -37.02 49.84
N ILE A 373 -64.17 -37.86 50.08
CA ILE A 373 -63.02 -37.56 50.94
C ILE A 373 -62.12 -36.59 50.18
N ASP A 374 -61.79 -35.48 50.82
CA ASP A 374 -60.88 -34.49 50.24
C ASP A 374 -59.43 -35.01 50.30
N THR A 375 -58.60 -34.61 49.34
CA THR A 375 -57.17 -34.96 49.29
C THR A 375 -56.49 -34.65 50.62
N THR A 376 -55.69 -35.60 51.09
CA THR A 376 -55.11 -35.51 52.43
C THR A 376 -54.05 -34.41 52.51
N PRO A 377 -53.83 -33.83 53.70
CA PRO A 377 -52.70 -32.92 53.94
C PRO A 377 -51.35 -33.54 53.52
N GLN A 378 -51.17 -34.85 53.71
CA GLN A 378 -50.00 -35.62 53.28
C GLN A 378 -49.82 -35.58 51.75
N GLU A 379 -50.89 -35.78 50.99
CA GLU A 379 -50.84 -35.75 49.52
C GLU A 379 -50.56 -34.34 48.98
N HIS A 380 -51.07 -33.29 49.64
CA HIS A 380 -50.74 -31.91 49.29
C HIS A 380 -49.28 -31.57 49.59
N GLN A 381 -48.79 -31.97 50.75
CA GLN A 381 -47.39 -31.80 51.14
C GLN A 381 -46.46 -32.49 50.13
N SER A 382 -46.75 -33.76 49.77
CA SER A 382 -45.98 -34.50 48.77
C SER A 382 -45.91 -33.76 47.43
N LYS A 383 -47.03 -33.24 46.93
CA LYS A 383 -47.05 -32.47 45.67
C LYS A 383 -46.22 -31.18 45.73
N ILE A 384 -46.20 -30.50 46.88
CA ILE A 384 -45.38 -29.30 47.09
C ILE A 384 -43.90 -29.67 47.11
N MET A 385 -43.55 -30.76 47.81
CA MET A 385 -42.18 -31.25 47.87
C MET A 385 -41.69 -31.77 46.52
N ASP A 386 -42.51 -32.45 45.73
CA ASP A 386 -42.15 -32.89 44.37
C ASP A 386 -41.85 -31.68 43.47
N LYS A 387 -42.66 -30.62 43.55
CA LYS A 387 -42.39 -29.36 42.82
C LYS A 387 -41.10 -28.70 43.28
N PHE A 388 -40.82 -28.71 44.59
CA PHE A 388 -39.60 -28.17 45.16
C PHE A 388 -38.36 -28.98 44.73
N GLN A 389 -38.43 -30.32 44.75
CA GLN A 389 -37.32 -31.17 44.29
C GLN A 389 -37.04 -30.98 42.80
N ASN A 390 -38.08 -30.88 41.96
CA ASN A 390 -37.92 -30.55 40.54
C ASN A 390 -37.32 -29.15 40.33
N TRP A 391 -37.72 -28.16 41.13
CA TRP A 391 -37.10 -26.83 41.09
C TRP A 391 -35.63 -26.89 41.51
N LYS A 392 -35.31 -27.61 42.60
CA LYS A 392 -33.96 -27.80 43.12
C LYS A 392 -33.04 -28.45 42.07
N SER A 393 -33.49 -29.50 41.38
CA SER A 393 -32.71 -30.19 40.35
C SER A 393 -32.45 -29.34 39.10
N ASN A 394 -33.35 -28.43 38.76
CA ASN A 394 -33.25 -27.59 37.56
C ASN A 394 -32.44 -26.30 37.77
N ASN A 395 -32.23 -25.87 39.02
CA ASN A 395 -31.58 -24.59 39.33
C ASN A 395 -30.21 -24.73 40.04
N LEU A 396 -29.78 -25.95 40.35
CA LEU A 396 -28.52 -26.22 41.07
C LEU A 396 -27.58 -27.21 40.36
N ASN A 397 -27.91 -27.62 39.12
CA ASN A 397 -27.04 -28.42 38.26
C ASN A 397 -26.31 -27.57 37.23
#